data_AF-A0A2C9CFM9-F1
#
_entry.id   AF-A0A2C9CFM9-F1
#
_cell.length_a   1.000
_cell.length_b   1.000
_cell.length_c   1.000
_cell.angle_alpha   90.00
_cell.angle_beta   90.00
_cell.angle_gamma   90.00
#
_symmetry.space_group_name_H-M   'P 1'
#
loop_
_entity.id
_entity.type
_entity.pdbx_description
1 polymer ?
#
loop_
_entity_poly.entity_id
_entity_poly.type
_entity_poly.pdbx_seq_one_letter_code
_entity_poly.pdbx_strand_id
1 'polypeptide(L)'
;MNRRNVLDPDNNNVVNVNELHNHHPRIRAEDFRSPLVRRLLGTERYTDGHKTLRNSYRSSALEATETDVNLNWSGLRDDYNKCINTYQEPVITEFATLGLSCILLHLNVNREITEVTRRGEKADYWIGEREEMIEVSGQQNGDIEEICAKKSVQLLENPFRRPGYVCVAIYKDSKARLWYYQRSEE
;
A
#
# COMPACT_ATOMS: atom_id res chain seq x y z
N MET A 1 -20.20 -3.43 -30.31
CA MET A 1 -20.94 -2.81 -29.19
C MET A 1 -20.20 -3.12 -27.90
N ASN A 2 -19.35 -2.21 -27.46
CA ASN A 2 -18.53 -2.36 -26.25
C ASN A 2 -19.42 -2.16 -25.01
N ARG A 3 -19.60 -3.22 -24.22
CA ARG A 3 -20.13 -3.10 -22.85
C ARG A 3 -19.05 -2.40 -22.02
N ARG A 4 -19.29 -1.13 -21.72
CA ARG A 4 -18.62 -0.45 -20.61
C ARG A 4 -18.95 -1.22 -19.34
N ASN A 5 -17.95 -1.82 -18.70
CA ASN A 5 -18.07 -2.21 -17.31
C ASN A 5 -18.16 -0.92 -16.51
N VAL A 6 -19.39 -0.45 -16.32
CA VAL A 6 -19.73 0.52 -15.28
C VAL A 6 -19.51 -0.24 -13.98
N LEU A 7 -18.44 0.09 -13.27
CA LEU A 7 -18.20 -0.41 -11.92
C LEU A 7 -19.39 0.05 -11.06
N ASP A 8 -20.07 -0.93 -10.49
CA ASP A 8 -21.17 -0.75 -9.55
C ASP A 8 -20.62 -0.04 -8.30
N PRO A 9 -21.07 1.19 -7.96
CA PRO A 9 -20.44 2.01 -6.94
C PRO A 9 -20.64 1.51 -5.49
N ASP A 10 -21.48 0.50 -5.27
CA ASP A 10 -21.97 0.15 -3.92
C ASP A 10 -21.57 -1.24 -3.39
N ASN A 11 -20.68 -2.02 -4.03
CA ASN A 11 -20.50 -3.41 -3.57
C ASN A 11 -19.11 -4.08 -3.62
N ASN A 12 -17.96 -3.37 -3.65
CA ASN A 12 -16.67 -4.10 -3.72
C ASN A 12 -15.41 -3.51 -3.04
N ASN A 13 -15.52 -2.49 -2.20
CA ASN A 13 -14.34 -1.95 -1.48
C ASN A 13 -14.08 -2.63 -0.13
N VAL A 14 -14.56 -3.86 0.06
CA VAL A 14 -14.27 -4.65 1.26
C VAL A 14 -13.10 -5.58 0.98
N VAL A 15 -12.01 -5.41 1.71
CA VAL A 15 -10.80 -6.23 1.59
C VAL A 15 -10.62 -7.06 2.83
N ASN A 16 -10.50 -8.37 2.63
CA ASN A 16 -10.10 -9.29 3.68
C ASN A 16 -8.57 -9.31 3.80
N VAL A 17 -8.03 -8.75 4.89
CA VAL A 17 -6.58 -8.68 5.13
C VAL A 17 -5.97 -10.09 5.21
N ASN A 18 -6.74 -11.10 5.61
CA ASN A 18 -6.24 -12.48 5.67
C ASN A 18 -5.82 -13.01 4.29
N GLU A 19 -6.44 -12.51 3.22
CA GLU A 19 -6.29 -12.94 1.83
C GLU A 19 -5.30 -12.09 1.03
N LEU A 20 -4.57 -11.17 1.68
CA LEU A 20 -3.64 -10.24 1.03
C LEU A 20 -2.66 -10.90 0.05
N HIS A 21 -2.18 -12.10 0.39
CA HIS A 21 -1.22 -12.88 -0.39
C HIS A 21 -1.79 -13.40 -1.72
N ASN A 22 -3.11 -13.55 -1.86
CA ASN A 22 -3.75 -14.06 -3.08
C ASN A 22 -3.51 -13.15 -4.28
N HIS A 23 -3.35 -11.84 -4.04
CA HIS A 23 -3.15 -10.84 -5.08
C HIS A 23 -1.67 -10.51 -5.34
N HIS A 24 -0.79 -11.02 -4.48
CA HIS A 24 0.64 -10.72 -4.51
C HIS A 24 1.50 -11.98 -4.27
N PRO A 25 1.33 -13.05 -5.07
CA PRO A 25 1.96 -14.35 -4.83
C PRO A 25 3.50 -14.35 -4.96
N ARG A 26 4.11 -13.37 -5.63
CA ARG A 26 5.57 -13.32 -5.85
C ARG A 26 6.34 -12.72 -4.67
N ILE A 27 5.63 -12.09 -3.74
CA ILE A 27 6.18 -11.61 -2.48
C ILE A 27 5.52 -12.35 -1.33
N ARG A 28 6.16 -12.35 -0.16
CA ARG A 28 5.59 -12.94 1.06
C ARG A 28 4.56 -12.00 1.70
N ALA A 29 3.53 -11.63 0.94
CA ALA A 29 2.51 -10.66 1.36
C ALA A 29 1.75 -11.11 2.63
N GLU A 30 1.71 -12.41 2.90
CA GLU A 30 1.18 -12.97 4.14
C GLU A 30 1.90 -12.45 5.41
N ASP A 31 3.19 -12.12 5.32
CA ASP A 31 3.98 -11.61 6.44
C ASP A 31 3.57 -10.17 6.82
N PHE A 32 2.87 -9.45 5.92
CA PHE A 32 2.50 -8.04 6.10
C PHE A 32 1.14 -7.85 6.78
N ARG A 33 0.35 -8.92 6.92
CA ARG A 33 -1.01 -8.89 7.49
C ARG A 33 -1.03 -8.38 8.93
N SER A 34 -0.24 -9.00 9.79
CA SER A 34 -0.16 -8.65 11.22
C SER A 34 0.45 -7.26 11.48
N PRO A 35 1.55 -6.86 10.80
CA PRO A 35 2.03 -5.48 10.85
C PRO A 35 0.96 -4.45 10.47
N LEU A 36 0.21 -4.71 9.38
CA LEU A 36 -0.88 -3.84 8.95
C LEU A 36 -1.95 -3.73 10.03
N VAL A 37 -2.44 -4.84 10.56
CA VAL A 37 -3.45 -4.85 11.65
C VAL A 37 -2.93 -4.12 12.90
N ARG A 38 -1.66 -4.30 13.27
CA ARG A 38 -1.02 -3.60 14.41
C ARG A 38 -1.07 -2.09 14.25
N ARG A 39 -0.85 -1.59 13.04
CA ARG A 39 -0.92 -0.16 12.74
C ARG A 39 -2.35 0.37 12.64
N LEU A 40 -3.28 -0.40 12.09
CA LEU A 40 -4.71 -0.04 12.00
C LEU A 40 -5.39 0.01 13.38
N LEU A 41 -5.03 -0.91 14.28
CA LEU A 41 -5.51 -0.92 15.67
C LEU A 41 -4.90 0.24 16.47
N GLY A 42 -3.64 0.58 16.21
CA GLY A 42 -2.91 1.61 16.96
C GLY A 42 -2.59 1.23 18.42
N THR A 43 -2.80 -0.03 18.81
CA THR A 43 -2.52 -0.55 20.16
C THR A 43 -1.72 -1.84 20.09
N GLU A 44 -1.15 -2.29 21.21
CA GLU A 44 -0.44 -3.58 21.29
C GLU A 44 -1.38 -4.77 21.50
N ARG A 45 -2.69 -4.56 21.67
CA ARG A 45 -3.65 -5.63 21.94
C ARG A 45 -4.39 -6.03 20.67
N TYR A 46 -4.36 -7.32 20.37
CA TYR A 46 -5.09 -7.88 19.24
C TYR A 46 -6.59 -8.05 19.52
N THR A 47 -7.41 -7.57 18.59
CA THR A 47 -8.82 -7.90 18.43
C THR A 47 -9.16 -8.07 16.96
N ASP A 48 -10.04 -9.02 16.64
CA ASP A 48 -10.69 -9.08 15.33
C ASP A 48 -11.48 -7.79 15.07
N GLY A 49 -11.64 -7.40 13.82
CA GLY A 49 -12.37 -6.18 13.52
C GLY A 49 -12.26 -5.72 12.08
N HIS A 50 -12.60 -4.45 11.90
CA HIS A 50 -12.54 -3.77 10.63
C HIS A 50 -12.09 -2.33 10.82
N LYS A 51 -11.64 -1.71 9.72
CA LYS A 51 -11.25 -0.30 9.65
C LYS A 51 -11.56 0.26 8.28
N THR A 52 -12.20 1.42 8.23
CA THR A 52 -12.36 2.19 7.00
C THR A 52 -11.14 3.09 6.80
N LEU A 53 -10.54 3.02 5.62
CA LEU A 53 -9.40 3.80 5.20
C LEU A 53 -9.83 4.76 4.09
N ARG A 54 -9.51 6.04 4.25
CA ARG A 54 -9.62 7.04 3.18
C ARG A 54 -8.47 6.86 2.20
N ASN A 55 -8.77 6.40 0.99
CA ASN A 55 -7.84 6.19 -0.10
C ASN A 55 -7.90 7.36 -1.08
N SER A 56 -6.78 8.07 -1.22
CA SER A 56 -6.55 9.04 -2.28
C SER A 56 -5.73 8.40 -3.40
N TYR A 57 -6.35 8.11 -4.53
CA TYR A 57 -5.71 7.51 -5.69
C TYR A 57 -5.50 8.54 -6.79
N ARG A 58 -4.36 8.49 -7.47
CA ARG A 58 -4.12 9.26 -8.71
C ARG A 58 -3.54 8.36 -9.79
N SER A 59 -4.25 8.28 -10.91
CA SER A 59 -3.89 7.41 -12.04
C SER A 59 -2.74 7.96 -12.88
N SER A 60 -2.26 7.16 -13.83
CA SER A 60 -1.27 7.60 -14.81
C SER A 60 -1.77 8.67 -15.78
N ALA A 61 -3.10 8.81 -15.92
CA ALA A 61 -3.74 9.93 -16.62
C ALA A 61 -3.82 11.20 -15.75
N LEU A 62 -3.25 11.18 -14.54
CA LEU A 62 -3.25 12.26 -13.55
C LEU A 62 -4.64 12.62 -12.99
N GLU A 63 -5.62 11.74 -13.18
CA GLU A 63 -6.94 11.86 -12.58
C GLU A 63 -6.88 11.41 -11.12
N ALA A 64 -7.36 12.25 -10.20
CA ALA A 64 -7.39 11.97 -8.78
C ALA A 64 -8.80 11.64 -8.30
N THR A 65 -8.90 10.62 -7.46
CA THR A 65 -10.16 10.16 -6.85
C THR A 65 -9.96 9.88 -5.37
N GLU A 66 -10.96 10.18 -4.57
CA GLU A 66 -11.02 9.77 -3.17
C GLU A 66 -12.11 8.73 -2.98
N THR A 67 -11.76 7.64 -2.30
CA THR A 67 -12.66 6.50 -2.03
C THR A 67 -12.42 5.98 -0.62
N ASP A 68 -13.43 5.35 -0.04
CA ASP A 68 -13.28 4.62 1.20
C ASP A 68 -13.01 3.13 0.91
N VAL A 69 -12.03 2.56 1.61
CA VAL A 69 -11.67 1.14 1.56
C VAL A 69 -11.93 0.52 2.93
N ASN A 70 -12.79 -0.49 2.98
CA ASN A 70 -13.14 -1.19 4.21
C ASN A 70 -12.24 -2.42 4.36
N LEU A 71 -11.33 -2.37 5.33
CA LEU A 71 -10.46 -3.48 5.66
C LEU A 71 -11.09 -4.31 6.77
N ASN A 72 -11.13 -5.63 6.63
CA ASN A 72 -11.53 -6.54 7.71
C ASN A 72 -10.43 -7.57 7.99
N TRP A 73 -10.38 -8.05 9.23
CA TRP A 73 -9.45 -9.10 9.66
C TRP A 73 -10.06 -9.90 10.81
N SER A 74 -9.69 -11.18 10.87
CA SER A 74 -10.06 -12.06 11.98
C SER A 74 -9.08 -13.21 12.13
N GLY A 75 -8.91 -13.73 13.34
CA GLY A 75 -8.15 -14.98 13.56
C GLY A 75 -6.64 -14.87 13.33
N LEU A 76 -6.07 -13.66 13.39
CA LEU A 76 -4.63 -13.39 13.26
C LEU A 76 -3.91 -13.27 14.61
N ARG A 77 -4.53 -13.69 15.72
CA ARG A 77 -4.01 -13.45 17.09
C ARG A 77 -2.59 -13.96 17.28
N ASP A 78 -2.31 -15.19 16.85
CA ASP A 78 -1.00 -15.81 17.06
C ASP A 78 0.08 -15.16 16.20
N ASP A 79 -0.23 -14.92 14.91
CA ASP A 79 0.65 -14.19 13.99
C ASP A 79 0.92 -12.76 14.47
N TYR A 80 -0.10 -12.10 15.03
CA TYR A 80 0.00 -10.76 15.60
C TYR A 80 0.95 -10.73 16.80
N ASN A 81 0.76 -11.65 17.74
CA ASN A 81 1.62 -11.76 18.91
C ASN A 81 3.06 -12.08 18.52
N LYS A 82 3.27 -12.96 17.53
CA LYS A 82 4.59 -13.23 16.99
C LYS A 82 5.21 -11.97 16.37
N CYS A 83 4.45 -11.23 15.56
CA CYS A 83 4.90 -10.00 14.92
C CYS A 83 5.41 -8.96 15.94
N ILE A 84 4.61 -8.62 16.95
CA ILE A 84 4.99 -7.59 17.94
C ILE A 84 6.18 -8.00 18.80
N ASN A 85 6.39 -9.30 19.02
CA ASN A 85 7.52 -9.83 19.78
C ASN A 85 8.80 -9.96 18.93
N THR A 86 8.68 -9.95 17.60
CA THR A 86 9.81 -10.18 16.68
C THR A 86 10.36 -8.88 16.13
N TYR A 87 9.49 -7.94 15.75
CA TYR A 87 9.87 -6.76 14.98
C TYR A 87 9.83 -5.48 15.81
N GLN A 88 10.79 -4.59 15.52
CA GLN A 88 10.77 -3.24 16.07
C GLN A 88 9.71 -2.38 15.39
N GLU A 89 9.23 -1.34 16.07
CA GLU A 89 8.19 -0.43 15.58
C GLU A 89 8.46 0.15 14.16
N PRO A 90 9.69 0.55 13.78
CA PRO A 90 9.95 1.01 12.41
C PRO A 90 9.66 -0.08 11.36
N VAL A 91 10.13 -1.31 11.60
CA VAL A 91 9.92 -2.45 10.69
C VAL A 91 8.44 -2.82 10.60
N ILE A 92 7.72 -2.79 11.73
CA ILE A 92 6.26 -2.96 11.73
C ILE A 92 5.58 -1.92 10.84
N THR A 93 6.00 -0.67 10.89
CA THR A 93 5.43 0.40 10.04
C THR A 93 5.72 0.17 8.57
N GLU A 94 6.95 -0.22 8.24
CA GLU A 94 7.36 -0.51 6.88
C GLU A 94 6.53 -1.65 6.29
N PHE A 95 6.47 -2.80 6.98
CA PHE A 95 5.68 -3.95 6.54
C PHE A 95 4.19 -3.66 6.49
N ALA A 96 3.65 -2.92 7.46
CA ALA A 96 2.25 -2.49 7.41
C ALA A 96 1.97 -1.69 6.13
N THR A 97 2.87 -0.79 5.76
CA THR A 97 2.70 0.09 4.61
C THR A 97 2.89 -0.66 3.32
N LEU A 98 3.81 -1.62 3.28
CA LEU A 98 3.95 -2.52 2.14
C LEU A 98 2.68 -3.38 1.95
N GLY A 99 2.13 -3.93 3.03
CA GLY A 99 0.87 -4.66 2.99
C GLY A 99 -0.29 -3.78 2.51
N LEU A 100 -0.36 -2.53 2.96
CA LEU A 100 -1.37 -1.59 2.47
C LEU A 100 -1.14 -1.21 1.00
N SER A 101 0.11 -1.05 0.58
CA SER A 101 0.47 -0.76 -0.82
C SER A 101 0.02 -1.88 -1.75
N CYS A 102 0.16 -3.14 -1.32
CA CYS A 102 -0.39 -4.30 -2.01
C CYS A 102 -1.91 -4.15 -2.22
N ILE A 103 -2.66 -3.90 -1.15
CA ILE A 103 -4.11 -3.70 -1.22
C ILE A 103 -4.48 -2.59 -2.21
N LEU A 104 -3.87 -1.41 -2.08
CA LEU A 104 -4.24 -0.27 -2.90
C LEU A 104 -3.83 -0.46 -4.36
N LEU A 105 -2.69 -1.10 -4.64
CA LEU A 105 -2.29 -1.41 -6.01
C LEU A 105 -3.27 -2.40 -6.65
N HIS A 106 -3.61 -3.49 -5.96
CA HIS A 106 -4.56 -4.44 -6.51
C HIS A 106 -5.93 -3.78 -6.78
N LEU A 107 -6.47 -3.04 -5.81
CA LEU A 107 -7.77 -2.39 -5.95
C LEU A 107 -7.82 -1.33 -7.07
N ASN A 108 -6.84 -0.42 -7.11
CA ASN A 108 -6.92 0.75 -7.98
C ASN A 108 -6.36 0.48 -9.38
N VAL A 109 -5.39 -0.44 -9.53
CA VAL A 109 -4.69 -0.66 -10.81
C VAL A 109 -4.63 -2.11 -11.24
N ASN A 110 -5.13 -3.05 -10.43
CA ASN A 110 -5.07 -4.49 -10.68
C ASN A 110 -3.64 -4.97 -11.03
N ARG A 111 -2.68 -4.49 -10.24
CA ARG A 111 -1.26 -4.84 -10.36
C ARG A 111 -0.71 -5.44 -9.07
N GLU A 112 0.41 -6.12 -9.22
CA GLU A 112 1.13 -6.79 -8.15
C GLU A 112 2.51 -6.14 -7.94
N ILE A 113 2.91 -5.94 -6.67
CA ILE A 113 4.32 -5.79 -6.27
C ILE A 113 5.01 -7.15 -6.37
N THR A 114 6.09 -7.24 -7.15
CA THR A 114 6.69 -8.53 -7.51
C THR A 114 8.03 -8.82 -6.86
N GLU A 115 8.79 -7.78 -6.51
CA GLU A 115 10.12 -7.95 -5.91
C GLU A 115 10.62 -6.66 -5.24
N VAL A 116 11.54 -6.83 -4.30
CA VAL A 116 12.30 -5.73 -3.68
C VAL A 116 13.42 -5.31 -4.61
N THR A 117 13.65 -4.00 -4.73
CA THR A 117 14.81 -3.50 -5.46
C THR A 117 16.12 -3.84 -4.73
N ARG A 118 17.22 -3.89 -5.46
CA ARG A 118 18.55 -4.14 -4.88
C ARG A 118 19.10 -2.87 -4.23
N ARG A 119 20.02 -3.05 -3.27
CA ARG A 119 20.73 -1.91 -2.66
C ARG A 119 21.35 -1.01 -3.74
N GLY A 120 21.05 0.29 -3.66
CA GLY A 120 21.52 1.31 -4.61
C GLY A 120 20.50 1.73 -5.67
N GLU A 121 19.36 1.06 -5.77
CA GLU A 121 18.33 1.29 -6.80
C GLU A 121 17.35 2.45 -6.48
N LYS A 122 17.55 3.13 -5.35
CA LYS A 122 16.85 4.32 -4.84
C LYS A 122 15.33 4.23 -4.60
N ALA A 123 14.60 3.38 -5.32
CA ALA A 123 13.19 3.06 -5.05
C ALA A 123 13.03 1.72 -4.36
N ASP A 124 11.87 1.47 -3.73
CA ASP A 124 11.72 0.36 -2.78
C ASP A 124 11.36 -0.99 -3.46
N TYR A 125 10.39 -1.00 -4.40
CA TYR A 125 9.91 -2.25 -5.03
C TYR A 125 9.56 -2.10 -6.52
N TRP A 126 9.55 -3.23 -7.23
CA TRP A 126 9.06 -3.35 -8.60
C TRP A 126 7.58 -3.77 -8.65
N ILE A 127 6.87 -3.30 -9.67
CA ILE A 127 5.50 -3.69 -10.00
C ILE A 127 5.52 -4.47 -11.31
N GLY A 128 4.72 -5.54 -11.40
CA GLY A 128 4.57 -6.34 -12.62
C GLY A 128 5.89 -7.01 -13.06
N GLU A 129 6.14 -7.06 -14.37
CA GLU A 129 7.40 -7.51 -14.97
C GLU A 129 8.43 -6.36 -15.08
N ARG A 130 8.58 -5.58 -13.99
CA ARG A 130 9.47 -4.41 -13.90
C ARG A 130 9.11 -3.25 -14.84
N GLU A 131 7.83 -3.08 -15.17
CA GLU A 131 7.40 -1.94 -15.99
C GLU A 131 7.39 -0.63 -15.19
N GLU A 132 7.03 -0.73 -13.91
CA GLU A 132 6.83 0.40 -13.00
C GLU A 132 7.47 0.11 -11.64
N MET A 133 7.73 1.16 -10.87
CA MET A 133 8.27 1.06 -9.51
C MET A 133 7.27 1.55 -8.47
N ILE A 134 7.49 1.19 -7.21
CA ILE A 134 6.77 1.79 -6.09
C ILE A 134 7.70 2.20 -4.96
N GLU A 135 7.45 3.40 -4.45
CA GLU A 135 7.99 3.95 -3.22
C GLU A 135 6.95 3.83 -2.12
N VAL A 136 7.33 3.35 -0.94
CA VAL A 136 6.39 3.19 0.18
C VAL A 136 6.86 3.99 1.40
N SER A 137 5.92 4.61 2.12
CA SER A 137 6.23 5.27 3.38
C SER A 137 5.03 5.31 4.31
N GLY A 138 5.19 4.83 5.54
CA GLY A 138 4.12 4.90 6.54
C GLY A 138 4.56 5.63 7.78
N GLN A 139 3.61 6.31 8.42
CA GLN A 139 3.81 6.89 9.75
C GLN A 139 2.53 6.72 10.58
N GLN A 140 2.69 6.63 11.91
CA GLN A 140 1.54 6.66 12.80
C GLN A 140 0.86 8.04 12.76
N ASN A 141 1.66 9.11 12.72
CA ASN A 141 1.25 10.51 12.64
C ASN A 141 2.17 11.23 11.65
N GLY A 142 1.66 12.20 10.90
CA GLY A 142 2.48 13.00 9.99
C GLY A 142 1.64 13.76 8.97
N ASP A 143 2.32 14.52 8.11
CA ASP A 143 1.72 15.17 6.95
C ASP A 143 1.90 14.29 5.71
N ILE A 144 0.78 13.80 5.18
CA ILE A 144 0.77 12.92 4.00
C ILE A 144 1.30 13.64 2.75
N GLU A 145 1.08 14.95 2.63
CA GLU A 145 1.54 15.74 1.49
C GLU A 145 3.06 15.86 1.49
N GLU A 146 3.63 16.22 2.63
CA GLU A 146 5.08 16.39 2.78
C GLU A 146 5.83 15.08 2.49
N ILE A 147 5.32 13.96 3.02
CA ILE A 147 5.93 12.65 2.81
C ILE A 147 5.81 12.22 1.33
N CYS A 148 4.64 12.42 0.73
CA CYS A 148 4.40 12.06 -0.66
C CYS A 148 5.28 12.88 -1.62
N ALA A 149 5.47 14.17 -1.36
CA ALA A 149 6.37 15.03 -2.12
C ALA A 149 7.84 14.59 -2.01
N LYS A 150 8.31 14.19 -0.82
CA LYS A 150 9.67 13.66 -0.65
C LYS A 150 9.87 12.33 -1.38
N LYS A 151 8.91 11.42 -1.25
CA LYS A 151 8.95 10.09 -1.86
C LYS A 151 8.81 10.13 -3.38
N SER A 152 8.08 11.09 -3.94
CA SER A 152 8.01 11.25 -5.40
C SER A 152 9.34 11.68 -6.01
N VAL A 153 10.12 12.52 -5.32
CA VAL A 153 11.49 12.84 -5.75
C VAL A 153 12.36 11.60 -5.74
N GLN A 154 12.31 10.78 -4.68
CA GLN A 154 13.06 9.52 -4.59
C GLN A 154 12.69 8.56 -5.74
N LEU A 155 11.39 8.37 -5.97
CA LEU A 155 10.88 7.60 -7.10
C LEU A 155 11.47 8.13 -8.41
N LEU A 156 11.30 9.41 -8.72
CA LEU A 156 11.68 9.97 -10.01
C LEU A 156 13.19 10.03 -10.22
N GLU A 157 13.99 10.00 -9.16
CA GLU A 157 15.45 9.92 -9.20
C GLU A 157 16.00 8.49 -9.40
N ASN A 158 15.13 7.47 -9.52
CA ASN A 158 15.57 6.09 -9.72
C ASN A 158 16.46 5.97 -10.98
N PRO A 159 17.52 5.14 -10.93
CA PRO A 159 18.49 5.01 -12.01
C PRO A 159 17.91 4.39 -13.28
N PHE A 160 16.79 3.67 -13.16
CA PHE A 160 16.11 3.02 -14.29
C PHE A 160 15.23 3.97 -15.09
N ARG A 161 15.01 5.20 -14.60
CA ARG A 161 14.10 6.20 -15.17
C ARG A 161 12.68 5.65 -15.37
N ARG A 162 12.27 4.72 -14.52
CA ARG A 162 10.94 4.10 -14.59
C ARG A 162 9.92 4.98 -13.86
N PRO A 163 8.71 5.16 -14.41
CA PRO A 163 7.64 5.81 -13.68
C PRO A 163 7.08 4.84 -12.64
N GLY A 164 6.12 5.30 -11.85
CA GLY A 164 5.50 4.43 -10.88
C GLY A 164 4.65 5.13 -9.87
N TYR A 165 4.44 4.46 -8.75
CA TYR A 165 3.56 4.91 -7.68
C TYR A 165 4.34 5.30 -6.43
N VAL A 166 3.80 6.26 -5.70
CA VAL A 166 4.19 6.53 -4.32
C VAL A 166 2.99 6.17 -3.46
N CYS A 167 3.19 5.24 -2.53
CA CYS A 167 2.20 4.86 -1.53
C CYS A 167 2.58 5.42 -0.16
N VAL A 168 1.73 6.29 0.40
CA VAL A 168 1.92 6.86 1.74
C VAL A 168 0.75 6.53 2.64
N ALA A 169 1.01 6.17 3.90
CA ALA A 169 0.00 5.88 4.90
C ALA A 169 0.18 6.72 6.18
N ILE A 170 -0.90 7.32 6.66
CA ILE A 170 -1.00 7.94 7.99
C ILE A 170 -2.05 7.19 8.80
N TYR A 171 -1.59 6.32 9.70
CA TYR A 171 -2.47 5.33 10.36
C TYR A 171 -3.42 5.93 11.39
N LYS A 172 -3.03 6.96 12.15
CA LYS A 172 -3.92 7.60 13.14
C LYS A 172 -5.19 8.15 12.48
N ASP A 173 -5.05 8.74 11.31
CA ASP A 173 -6.15 9.35 10.57
C ASP A 173 -6.88 8.35 9.65
N SER A 174 -6.37 7.12 9.56
CA SER A 174 -6.82 6.10 8.59
C SER A 174 -6.82 6.66 7.17
N LYS A 175 -5.72 7.30 6.77
CA LYS A 175 -5.54 7.87 5.44
C LYS A 175 -4.42 7.14 4.71
N ALA A 176 -4.63 6.90 3.43
CA ALA A 176 -3.58 6.46 2.54
C ALA A 176 -3.69 7.15 1.19
N ARG A 177 -2.56 7.20 0.50
CA ARG A 177 -2.43 7.79 -0.82
C ARG A 177 -1.64 6.85 -1.71
N LEU A 178 -2.17 6.56 -2.90
CA LEU A 178 -1.46 5.84 -3.96
C LEU A 178 -1.47 6.71 -5.21
N TRP A 179 -0.39 7.45 -5.45
CA TRP A 179 -0.35 8.42 -6.54
C TRP A 179 0.71 8.05 -7.55
N TYR A 180 0.34 8.10 -8.84
CA TYR A 180 1.27 7.91 -9.93
C TYR A 180 2.14 9.15 -10.16
N TYR A 181 3.39 8.90 -10.56
CA TYR A 181 4.37 9.91 -10.96
C TYR A 181 5.15 9.41 -12.17
N GLN A 182 5.39 10.34 -13.09
CA GLN A 182 6.29 10.17 -14.23
C GLN A 182 7.04 11.48 -14.44
N ARG A 183 8.20 11.41 -15.10
CA ARG A 183 8.90 12.62 -15.52
C ARG A 183 8.11 13.28 -16.65
N SER A 184 8.13 14.61 -16.70
CA SER A 184 7.69 15.34 -17.88
C SER A 184 8.52 14.90 -19.07
N GLU A 185 7.90 14.64 -20.22
CA GLU A 185 8.65 14.54 -21.47
C GLU A 185 9.30 15.90 -21.72
N GLU A 186 10.63 15.91 -21.89
CA GLU A 186 11.39 17.08 -22.36
C GLU A 186 11.21 17.27 -23.87
#